data_AF-A0AAX6NIX1-F1
#
_entry.id   AF-A0AAX6NIX1-F1
#
_cell.length_a   1.000
_cell.length_b   1.000
_cell.length_c   1.000
_cell.angle_alpha   90.00
_cell.angle_beta   90.00
_cell.angle_gamma   90.00
#
_symmetry.space_group_name_H-M   'P 1'
#
loop_
_entity.id
_entity.type
_entity.pdbx_description
1 polymer ?
#
loop_
_entity_poly.entity_id
_entity_poly.type
_entity_poly.pdbx_seq_one_letter_code
_entity_poly.pdbx_strand_id
1 'polypeptide(L)'
;MITFALKLKEEDKYPERIITRDFEGKEASELFKKVKEEFSDYLVKGDQEDQPFLYMDLCPVTTGHEKIGLASLTPQACFKTEISEQIIEFIKQN
;
A
#
# COMPACT_ATOMS: atom_id res chain seq x y z
N MET A 1 -0.80 -15.71 -6.10
CA MET A 1 -0.60 -14.35 -6.64
C MET A 1 -0.94 -13.35 -5.56
N ILE A 2 -0.12 -12.31 -5.40
CA ILE A 2 -0.29 -11.26 -4.40
C ILE A 2 -0.36 -9.93 -5.16
N THR A 3 -1.39 -9.14 -4.90
CA THR A 3 -1.50 -7.78 -5.38
C THR A 3 -0.79 -6.84 -4.40
N PHE A 4 0.14 -6.06 -4.91
CA PHE A 4 0.65 -4.88 -4.25
C PHE A 4 -0.20 -3.67 -4.66
N ALA A 5 -0.65 -2.90 -3.69
CA ALA A 5 -1.39 -1.66 -3.94
C ALA A 5 -0.82 -0.48 -3.16
N LEU A 6 -0.74 0.66 -3.83
CA LEU A 6 -0.53 1.97 -3.23
C LEU A 6 -1.81 2.79 -3.42
N LYS A 7 -2.34 3.34 -2.33
CA LYS A 7 -3.59 4.11 -2.29
C LYS A 7 -3.35 5.45 -1.60
N LEU A 8 -4.08 6.48 -2.00
CA LEU A 8 -4.17 7.75 -1.30
C LEU A 8 -5.52 7.82 -0.60
N LYS A 9 -5.53 7.94 0.72
CA LYS A 9 -6.75 8.34 1.45
C LYS A 9 -6.65 9.84 1.65
N GLU A 10 -7.59 10.60 1.10
CA GLU A 10 -7.77 12.01 1.47
C GLU A 10 -8.68 12.12 2.71
N GLU A 11 -8.66 13.26 3.39
CA GLU A 11 -9.54 13.57 4.52
C GLU A 11 -11.02 13.35 4.11
N ASP A 12 -11.78 12.64 4.95
CA ASP A 12 -13.20 12.27 4.72
C ASP A 12 -13.50 11.48 3.42
N LYS A 13 -12.49 10.98 2.70
CA LYS A 13 -12.68 10.21 1.45
C LYS A 13 -12.28 8.75 1.58
N TYR A 14 -12.86 7.95 0.69
CA TYR A 14 -12.43 6.57 0.50
C TYR A 14 -11.03 6.52 -0.15
N PRO A 15 -10.15 5.56 0.22
CA PRO A 15 -8.84 5.44 -0.39
C PRO A 15 -8.91 5.19 -1.90
N GLU A 16 -8.25 6.06 -2.67
CA GLU A 16 -8.13 5.94 -4.13
C GLU A 16 -6.86 5.20 -4.52
N ARG A 17 -6.94 4.31 -5.50
CA ARG A 17 -5.78 3.51 -5.95
C ARG A 17 -4.89 4.35 -6.86
N ILE A 18 -3.60 4.43 -6.54
CA ILE A 18 -2.58 5.09 -7.36
C ILE A 18 -1.84 4.06 -8.22
N ILE A 19 -1.31 3.00 -7.60
CA ILE A 19 -0.62 1.91 -8.28
C ILE A 19 -1.22 0.59 -7.80
N THR A 20 -1.39 -0.34 -8.72
CA THR A 20 -1.73 -1.74 -8.41
C THR A 20 -0.93 -2.63 -9.33
N ARG A 21 -0.20 -3.59 -8.77
CA ARG A 21 0.60 -4.57 -9.52
C ARG A 21 0.40 -5.95 -8.92
N ASP A 22 0.25 -6.95 -9.77
CA ASP A 22 0.13 -8.34 -9.37
C ASP A 22 1.48 -9.03 -9.51
N PHE A 23 1.85 -9.79 -8.49
CA PHE A 23 3.10 -10.52 -8.44
C PHE A 23 2.88 -12.00 -8.14
N GLU A 24 3.77 -12.84 -8.67
CA GLU A 24 3.82 -14.25 -8.35
C GLU A 24 4.83 -14.50 -7.21
N GLY A 25 4.56 -15.49 -6.37
CA GLY A 25 5.44 -15.81 -5.25
C GLY A 25 5.66 -14.67 -4.24
N LYS A 26 6.92 -14.37 -3.93
CA LYS A 26 7.33 -13.47 -2.84
C LYS A 26 7.71 -12.05 -3.28
N GLU A 27 7.65 -11.74 -4.57
CA GLU A 27 8.16 -10.48 -5.13
C GLU A 27 7.41 -9.26 -4.58
N ALA A 28 6.07 -9.35 -4.44
CA ALA A 28 5.27 -8.30 -3.79
C ALA A 28 5.74 -7.99 -2.37
N SER A 29 6.09 -9.03 -1.60
CA SER A 29 6.59 -8.88 -0.23
C SER A 29 7.98 -8.28 -0.19
N GLU A 30 8.84 -8.59 -1.17
CA GLU A 30 10.18 -7.99 -1.30
C GLU A 30 10.08 -6.50 -1.68
N LEU A 31 9.22 -6.15 -2.64
CA LEU A 31 8.94 -4.75 -2.99
C LEU A 31 8.37 -3.98 -1.80
N PHE A 32 7.40 -4.54 -1.08
CA PHE A 32 6.82 -3.93 0.11
C PHE A 32 7.88 -3.62 1.17
N LYS A 33 8.79 -4.56 1.44
CA LYS A 33 9.88 -4.35 2.39
C LYS A 33 10.82 -3.24 1.93
N LYS A 34 11.26 -3.26 0.66
CA LYS A 34 12.12 -2.22 0.09
C LYS A 34 11.51 -0.83 0.24
N VAL A 35 10.25 -0.65 -0.15
CA VAL A 35 9.56 0.65 -0.01
C VAL A 35 9.46 1.06 1.46
N LYS A 36 9.11 0.12 2.36
CA LYS A 36 9.01 0.41 3.78
C LYS A 36 10.34 0.80 4.42
N GLU A 37 11.43 0.15 4.02
CA GLU A 37 12.78 0.43 4.53
C GLU A 37 13.30 1.78 4.01
N GLU A 38 13.18 2.02 2.70
CA GLU A 38 13.65 3.26 2.06
C GLU A 38 12.91 4.50 2.57
N PHE A 39 11.59 4.39 2.76
CA PHE A 39 10.75 5.52 3.19
C PHE A 39 10.38 5.44 4.68
N SER A 40 11.22 4.78 5.49
CA SER A 40 10.94 4.54 6.90
C SER A 40 10.80 5.81 7.74
N ASP A 41 11.53 6.88 7.40
CA ASP A 41 11.44 8.20 8.05
C ASP A 41 10.07 8.89 7.85
N TYR A 42 9.32 8.47 6.84
CA TYR A 42 8.01 9.03 6.50
C TYR A 42 6.85 8.14 6.95
N LEU A 43 7.14 7.04 7.66
CA LEU A 43 6.12 6.15 8.20
C LEU A 43 5.29 6.85 9.27
N VAL A 44 3.98 6.66 9.15
CA VAL A 44 2.98 7.20 10.05
C VAL A 44 2.36 6.05 10.85
N LYS A 45 2.16 6.27 12.15
CA LYS A 45 1.41 5.34 12.99
C LYS A 45 -0.06 5.40 12.59
N GLY A 46 -0.65 4.27 12.24
CA GLY A 46 -2.00 4.14 11.67
C GLY A 46 -3.19 4.59 12.54
N ASP A 47 -2.96 5.29 13.64
CA ASP A 47 -3.98 5.87 14.53
C ASP A 47 -4.53 7.23 14.02
N GLN A 48 -4.03 7.72 12.88
CA GLN A 48 -4.41 9.01 12.31
C GLN A 48 -5.40 8.83 11.16
N GLU A 49 -6.59 8.30 11.45
CA GLU A 49 -7.58 7.94 10.42
C GLU A 49 -8.13 9.14 9.61
N ASP A 50 -8.01 10.36 10.11
CA ASP A 50 -8.54 11.59 9.49
C ASP A 50 -7.51 12.40 8.69
N GLN A 51 -6.24 11.99 8.62
CA GLN A 51 -5.24 12.74 7.86
C GLN A 51 -4.95 12.09 6.49
N PRO A 52 -4.61 12.91 5.48
CA PRO A 52 -4.30 12.38 4.17
C PRO A 52 -2.99 11.59 4.20
N PHE A 53 -3.06 10.30 3.87
CA PHE A 53 -1.89 9.40 3.85
C PHE A 53 -1.87 8.49 2.63
N LEU A 54 -0.66 8.09 2.30
CA LEU A 54 -0.41 7.02 1.36
C LEU A 54 -0.44 5.69 2.08
N TYR A 55 -1.36 4.82 1.68
CA TYR A 55 -1.51 3.48 2.21
C TYR A 55 -0.92 2.48 1.23
N MET A 56 0.00 1.67 1.71
CA MET A 56 0.58 0.56 0.98
C MET A 56 0.07 -0.74 1.60
N ASP A 57 -0.49 -1.63 0.79
CA ASP A 57 -1.02 -2.92 1.23
C ASP A 57 -0.69 -4.06 0.26
N LEU A 58 -0.54 -5.26 0.82
CA LEU A 58 -0.43 -6.51 0.08
C LEU A 58 -1.71 -7.31 0.24
N CYS A 59 -2.46 -7.53 -0.83
CA CYS A 59 -3.66 -8.35 -0.82
C CYS A 59 -3.41 -9.68 -1.55
N PRO A 60 -3.73 -10.84 -0.95
CA PRO A 60 -3.75 -12.09 -1.71
C PRO A 60 -4.85 -12.01 -2.78
N VAL A 61 -4.54 -12.44 -4.01
CA VAL A 61 -5.55 -12.52 -5.08
C VAL A 61 -6.36 -13.79 -4.88
N THR A 62 -7.55 -13.65 -4.30
CA THR A 62 -8.51 -14.75 -4.21
C THR A 62 -9.35 -14.79 -5.49
N THR A 63 -9.05 -15.74 -6.38
CA THR A 63 -9.93 -16.10 -7.50
C THR A 63 -11.21 -16.73 -6.95
N GLY A 64 -12.20 -15.90 -6.64
CA GLY A 64 -13.50 -16.36 -6.17
C GLY A 64 -14.22 -15.33 -5.32
N HIS A 65 -15.15 -14.59 -5.93
CA HIS A 65 -16.46 -14.22 -5.38
C HIS A 65 -16.61 -13.99 -3.86
N GLU A 66 -15.75 -13.19 -3.21
CA GLU A 66 -16.05 -12.64 -1.88
C GLU A 66 -15.72 -11.14 -1.84
N LYS A 67 -16.74 -10.33 -2.16
CA LYS A 67 -16.83 -8.93 -1.73
C LYS A 67 -17.15 -8.90 -0.24
N ILE A 68 -16.23 -9.29 0.63
CA ILE A 68 -16.39 -9.07 2.07
C ILE A 68 -15.03 -8.71 2.64
N GLY A 69 -14.98 -7.58 3.34
CA GLY A 69 -13.76 -6.96 3.87
C GLY A 69 -12.91 -7.95 4.66
N LEU A 70 -11.82 -8.40 4.05
CA LEU A 70 -10.77 -9.13 4.75
C LEU A 70 -9.91 -8.08 5.47
N ALA A 71 -10.34 -7.73 6.68
CA ALA A 71 -9.47 -7.26 7.75
C ALA A 71 -8.51 -8.39 8.16
N SER A 72 -7.72 -8.90 7.22
CA SER A 72 -6.92 -10.10 7.37
C SER A 72 -5.46 -9.76 7.27
N LEU A 73 -4.89 -9.18 8.33
CA LEU A 73 -3.44 -9.18 8.61
C LEU A 73 -2.55 -8.86 7.39
N THR A 74 -3.06 -8.04 6.47
CA THR A 74 -2.31 -7.66 5.28
C THR A 74 -1.32 -6.61 5.75
N PRO A 75 -0.01 -6.80 5.50
CA PRO A 75 0.98 -5.85 5.94
C PRO A 75 0.63 -4.49 5.31
N GLN A 76 0.30 -3.55 6.18
CA GLN A 76 -0.07 -2.19 5.82
C GLN A 76 1.02 -1.24 6.30
N ALA A 77 1.42 -0.31 5.45
CA ALA A 77 2.27 0.81 5.82
C ALA A 77 1.58 2.10 5.40
N CYS A 78 1.64 3.11 6.27
CA CYS A 78 1.10 4.43 6.02
C CYS A 78 2.27 5.40 5.90
N PHE A 79 2.27 6.24 4.87
CA PHE A 79 3.31 7.24 4.64
C PHE A 79 2.68 8.62 4.51
N LYS A 80 3.46 9.64 4.83
CA LYS A 80 3.10 11.03 4.53
C LYS A 80 2.93 11.24 3.02
N THR A 81 2.01 12.10 2.63
CA THR A 81 1.69 12.37 1.21
C THR A 81 2.77 13.16 0.47
N GLU A 82 3.63 13.87 1.20
CA GLU A 82 4.73 14.67 0.63
C GLU A 82 5.71 13.83 -0.21
N ILE A 83 5.80 12.53 0.05
CA ILE A 83 6.68 11.60 -0.68
C ILE A 83 5.97 10.79 -1.77
N SER A 84 4.75 11.18 -2.14
CA SER A 84 3.93 10.42 -3.11
C SER A 84 4.64 10.18 -4.43
N GLU A 85 5.19 11.22 -5.04
CA GLU A 85 5.91 11.11 -6.32
C GLU A 85 7.13 10.20 -6.20
N GLN A 86 7.90 10.34 -5.12
CA GLN A 86 9.14 9.57 -4.89
C GLN A 86 8.85 8.08 -4.68
N ILE A 87 7.80 7.75 -3.90
CA ILE A 87 7.35 6.36 -3.72
C ILE A 87 6.88 5.78 -5.06
N ILE A 88 6.08 6.54 -5.83
CA ILE A 88 5.56 6.12 -7.13
C ILE A 88 6.71 5.81 -8.10
N GLU A 89 7.72 6.67 -8.17
CA GLU A 89 8.90 6.46 -9.01
C GLU A 89 9.71 5.25 -8.56
N PHE A 90 9.97 5.12 -7.26
CA PHE A 90 10.69 3.98 -6.69
C PHE A 90 10.00 2.64 -7.01
N ILE A 91 8.68 2.59 -6.88
CA ILE A 91 7.87 1.41 -7.21
C ILE A 91 7.90 1.13 -8.72
N LYS A 92 7.97 2.14 -9.58
CA LYS A 92 8.04 1.91 -11.04
C LYS A 92 9.38 1.33 -11.49
N GLN A 93 10.46 1.68 -10.79
CA GLN A 93 11.82 1.24 -11.07
C GLN A 93 12.15 -0.15 -10.48
N ASN A 94 11.39 -0.62 -9.49
CA ASN A 94 11.48 -1.96 -8.90
C ASN A 94 10.32 -2.85 -9.35
#